data_AF-A0A2D4PIL0-F1
#
_entry.id   AF-A0A2D4PIL0-F1
#
_cell.length_a   1.000
_cell.length_b   1.000
_cell.length_c   1.000
_cell.angle_alpha   90.00
_cell.angle_beta   90.00
_cell.angle_gamma   90.00
#
_symmetry.space_group_name_H-M   'P 1'
#
loop_
_entity.id
_entity.type
_entity.pdbx_description
1 polymer ?
#
loop_
_entity_poly.entity_id
_entity_poly.type
_entity_poly.pdbx_seq_one_letter_code
_entity_poly.pdbx_strand_id
1 'polypeptide(L)'
;CLKPELTKETWQYNVATKYVFCFVLQEIQRPWLGDHLEKVLPPSLLLSDDYRVENKILGVQCLHHIIQNVPAAVLGQFNRVQVVYHALFNHLYSREAQLVQVVLLCILDVLPVLERAPELSPKPRRVTSSDKVLQLLLTHMEAESQLSLRRIYAKSLPAFVER
;
A
#
# COMPACT_ATOMS: atom_id res chain seq x y z
N CYS A 1 27.24 -2.34 -1.71
CA CYS A 1 26.68 -1.36 -0.74
C CYS A 1 25.87 -0.30 -1.49
N LEU A 2 24.55 -0.47 -1.61
CA LEU A 2 23.64 0.42 -2.37
C LEU A 2 23.19 1.68 -1.60
N LYS A 3 23.68 1.87 -0.36
CA LYS A 3 23.27 2.96 0.54
C LYS A 3 23.49 4.39 -0.01
N PRO A 4 24.57 4.72 -0.74
CA PRO A 4 24.80 6.11 -1.16
C PRO A 4 23.99 6.52 -2.40
N GLU A 5 23.32 5.60 -3.10
CA GLU A 5 22.57 5.90 -4.35
C GLU A 5 21.04 5.97 -4.17
N LEU A 6 20.55 5.78 -2.93
CA LEU A 6 19.13 5.79 -2.58
C LEU A 6 18.70 7.13 -1.93
N THR A 7 19.40 8.22 -2.23
CA THR A 7 18.95 9.58 -1.89
C THR A 7 17.96 10.10 -2.93
N LYS A 8 17.06 11.00 -2.48
CA LYS A 8 15.99 11.65 -3.26
C LYS A 8 16.48 12.45 -4.47
N GLU A 9 17.78 12.51 -4.70
CA GLU A 9 18.42 13.23 -5.80
C GLU A 9 18.98 12.25 -6.86
N THR A 10 19.32 11.00 -6.50
CA THR A 10 19.99 10.03 -7.40
C THR A 10 19.03 9.04 -8.07
N TRP A 11 17.88 8.74 -7.45
CA TRP A 11 16.83 7.87 -7.99
C TRP A 11 16.27 8.33 -9.36
N GLN A 12 16.23 9.64 -9.61
CA GLN A 12 15.77 10.20 -10.89
C GLN A 12 16.79 10.02 -12.02
N TYR A 13 18.09 9.90 -11.70
CA TYR A 13 19.16 9.79 -12.70
C TYR A 13 19.43 8.36 -13.15
N ASN A 14 19.10 7.35 -12.33
CA ASN A 14 19.30 5.95 -12.70
C ASN A 14 18.00 5.15 -12.66
N VAL A 15 17.36 5.04 -13.83
CA VAL A 15 16.14 4.27 -14.07
C VAL A 15 16.32 2.79 -13.69
N ALA A 16 17.54 2.24 -13.72
CA ALA A 16 17.78 0.85 -13.35
C ALA A 16 17.71 0.63 -11.83
N THR A 17 18.10 1.63 -11.02
CA THR A 17 18.18 1.50 -9.56
C THR A 17 16.84 1.18 -8.93
N LYS A 18 15.73 1.74 -9.43
CA LYS A 18 14.38 1.39 -8.93
C LYS A 18 14.01 -0.07 -9.23
N TYR A 19 14.33 -0.59 -10.41
CA TYR A 19 14.04 -1.98 -10.76
C TYR A 19 14.90 -2.95 -9.97
N VAL A 20 16.19 -2.62 -9.79
CA VAL A 20 17.10 -3.40 -8.93
C VAL A 20 16.61 -3.39 -7.49
N PHE A 21 16.16 -2.24 -6.98
CA PHE A 21 15.57 -2.17 -5.64
C PHE A 21 14.32 -3.04 -5.51
N CYS A 22 13.35 -2.90 -6.42
CA CYS A 22 12.12 -3.70 -6.43
C CYS A 22 12.43 -5.20 -6.48
N PHE A 23 13.34 -5.59 -7.38
CA PHE A 23 13.77 -6.98 -7.53
C PHE A 23 14.41 -7.51 -6.24
N VAL A 24 15.42 -6.81 -5.70
CA VAL A 24 16.08 -7.23 -4.46
C VAL A 24 15.11 -7.29 -3.28
N LEU A 25 14.16 -6.36 -3.20
CA LEU A 25 13.15 -6.37 -2.15
C LEU A 25 12.25 -7.61 -2.22
N GLN A 26 11.84 -7.99 -3.43
CA GLN A 26 10.99 -9.18 -3.66
C GLN A 26 11.69 -10.49 -3.27
N GLU A 27 13.02 -10.56 -3.43
CA GLU A 27 13.81 -11.72 -3.02
C GLU A 27 13.97 -11.84 -1.49
N ILE A 28 13.81 -10.74 -0.74
CA ILE A 28 13.92 -10.76 0.72
C ILE A 28 12.57 -11.15 1.34
N GLN A 29 12.52 -12.36 1.91
CA GLN A 29 11.34 -12.89 2.60
C GLN A 29 11.55 -12.94 4.13
N ARG A 30 10.53 -13.46 4.84
CA ARG A 30 10.60 -13.70 6.30
C ARG A 30 11.81 -14.60 6.65
N PRO A 31 12.50 -14.36 7.79
CA PRO A 31 12.24 -13.33 8.81
C PRO A 31 12.97 -11.99 8.58
N TRP A 32 13.90 -11.90 7.63
CA TRP A 32 14.88 -10.83 7.52
C TRP A 32 14.32 -9.46 7.12
N LEU A 33 13.14 -9.42 6.49
CA LEU A 33 12.56 -8.16 6.01
C LEU A 33 12.20 -7.20 7.16
N GLY A 34 11.85 -7.72 8.33
CA GLY A 34 11.54 -6.91 9.52
C GLY A 34 12.71 -6.03 9.95
N ASP A 35 13.91 -6.60 9.98
CA ASP A 35 15.15 -5.93 10.40
C ASP A 35 15.63 -4.87 9.39
N HIS A 36 15.11 -4.91 8.17
CA HIS A 36 15.43 -3.98 7.10
C HIS A 36 14.29 -3.02 6.77
N LEU A 37 13.17 -3.09 7.50
CA LEU A 37 11.97 -2.29 7.24
C LEU A 37 12.27 -0.79 7.18
N GLU A 38 13.08 -0.27 8.11
CA GLU A 38 13.46 1.15 8.15
C GLU A 38 14.22 1.61 6.90
N LYS A 39 14.90 0.70 6.22
CA LYS A 39 15.67 0.99 5.01
C LYS A 39 14.84 0.84 3.75
N VAL A 40 13.88 -0.09 3.72
CA VAL A 40 13.10 -0.42 2.52
C VAL A 40 11.76 0.30 2.44
N LEU A 41 11.19 0.69 3.59
CA LEU A 41 9.91 1.38 3.62
C LEU A 41 9.97 2.80 3.01
N PRO A 42 10.94 3.67 3.38
CA PRO A 42 11.04 5.00 2.77
C PRO A 42 11.18 5.00 1.24
N PRO A 43 12.06 4.19 0.60
CA PRO A 43 12.15 4.16 -0.85
C PRO A 43 10.91 3.54 -1.51
N SER A 44 10.22 2.60 -0.86
CA SER A 44 8.95 2.06 -1.38
C SER A 44 7.85 3.11 -1.40
N LEU A 45 7.75 3.92 -0.34
CA LEU A 45 6.81 5.04 -0.25
C LEU A 45 7.16 6.16 -1.25
N LEU A 46 8.44 6.47 -1.41
CA LEU A 46 8.91 7.45 -2.39
C LEU A 46 8.58 7.00 -3.82
N LEU A 47 8.76 5.71 -4.12
CA LEU A 47 8.43 5.14 -5.43
C LEU A 47 6.91 5.13 -5.68
N SER A 48 6.09 4.88 -4.66
CA SER A 48 4.63 4.95 -4.79
C SER A 48 4.13 6.37 -5.02
N ASP A 49 4.81 7.39 -4.48
CA ASP A 49 4.45 8.82 -4.62
C ASP A 49 4.93 9.44 -5.96
N ASP A 50 5.70 8.71 -6.76
CA ASP A 50 6.24 9.21 -8.03
C ASP A 50 5.13 9.58 -9.03
N TYR A 51 5.36 10.57 -9.89
CA TYR A 51 4.34 11.03 -10.84
C TYR A 51 3.98 9.99 -11.92
N ARG A 52 4.91 9.08 -12.26
CA ARG A 52 4.72 8.07 -13.30
C ARG A 52 3.94 6.86 -12.78
N VAL A 53 2.90 6.47 -13.49
CA VAL A 53 2.00 5.36 -13.08
C VAL A 53 2.76 4.04 -12.93
N GLU A 54 3.71 3.74 -13.83
CA GLU A 54 4.54 2.53 -13.71
C GLU A 54 5.33 2.48 -12.40
N ASN A 55 5.85 3.63 -11.96
CA ASN A 55 6.58 3.74 -10.70
C ASN A 55 5.62 3.57 -9.52
N LYS A 56 4.44 4.20 -9.58
CA LYS A 56 3.41 4.02 -8.55
C LYS A 56 3.07 2.54 -8.35
N ILE A 57 2.84 1.82 -9.45
CA ILE A 57 2.52 0.38 -9.43
C ILE A 57 3.65 -0.41 -8.77
N LEU A 58 4.90 -0.18 -9.18
CA LEU A 58 6.06 -0.85 -8.57
C LEU A 58 6.19 -0.53 -7.07
N GLY A 59 5.99 0.72 -6.68
CA GLY A 59 6.00 1.15 -5.28
C GLY A 59 4.92 0.44 -4.46
N VAL A 60 3.69 0.38 -4.97
CA VAL A 60 2.59 -0.33 -4.31
C VAL A 60 2.87 -1.84 -4.22
N GLN A 61 3.46 -2.46 -5.25
CA GLN A 61 3.88 -3.86 -5.19
C GLN A 61 4.95 -4.10 -4.12
N CYS A 62 5.91 -3.19 -3.97
CA CYS A 62 6.89 -3.22 -2.89
C CYS A 62 6.22 -3.11 -1.50
N LEU A 63 5.27 -2.19 -1.34
CA LEU A 63 4.50 -2.03 -0.10
C LEU A 63 3.69 -3.28 0.23
N HIS A 64 3.06 -3.89 -0.77
CA HIS A 64 2.32 -5.14 -0.62
C HIS A 64 3.21 -6.28 -0.17
N HIS A 65 4.40 -6.43 -0.77
CA HIS A 65 5.39 -7.41 -0.34
C HIS A 65 5.83 -7.21 1.11
N ILE A 66 6.03 -5.94 1.52
CA ILE A 66 6.35 -5.58 2.91
C ILE A 66 5.22 -6.01 3.86
N ILE A 67 3.96 -5.71 3.53
CA ILE A 67 2.80 -6.08 4.35
C ILE A 67 2.72 -7.61 4.51
N GLN A 68 2.95 -8.36 3.43
CA GLN A 68 2.90 -9.82 3.43
C GLN A 68 4.07 -10.48 4.16
N ASN A 69 5.25 -9.86 4.17
CA ASN A 69 6.48 -10.47 4.71
C ASN A 69 6.94 -9.89 6.05
N VAL A 70 6.37 -8.78 6.54
CA VAL A 70 6.69 -8.25 7.87
C VAL A 70 5.66 -8.73 8.89
N PRO A 71 6.06 -9.12 10.12
CA PRO A 71 5.12 -9.40 11.19
C PRO A 71 4.26 -8.17 11.54
N ALA A 72 2.96 -8.36 11.73
CA ALA A 72 2.01 -7.30 12.07
C ALA A 72 2.47 -6.45 13.26
N ALA A 73 3.07 -7.08 14.28
CA ALA A 73 3.61 -6.39 15.45
C ALA A 73 4.73 -5.41 15.10
N VAL A 74 5.60 -5.75 14.14
CA VAL A 74 6.71 -4.90 13.68
C VAL A 74 6.19 -3.77 12.78
N LEU A 75 5.19 -4.06 11.94
CA LEU A 75 4.56 -3.04 11.08
C LEU A 75 3.70 -2.05 11.88
N GLY A 76 3.09 -2.49 12.98
CA GLY A 76 2.31 -1.64 13.88
C GLY A 76 3.16 -0.67 14.73
N GLN A 77 4.44 -0.97 14.93
CA GLN A 77 5.35 -0.07 15.65
C GLN A 77 5.57 1.26 14.89
N PHE A 78 5.78 2.33 15.65
CA PHE A 78 6.11 3.66 15.13
C PHE A 78 5.13 4.22 14.09
N ASN A 79 3.85 3.85 14.16
CA ASN A 79 2.81 4.28 13.21
C ASN A 79 3.12 3.95 11.74
N ARG A 80 4.00 2.97 11.46
CA ARG A 80 4.40 2.62 10.08
C ARG A 80 3.21 2.13 9.27
N VAL A 81 2.36 1.29 9.86
CA VAL A 81 1.11 0.82 9.25
C VAL A 81 0.17 1.98 8.86
N GLN A 82 0.11 3.05 9.67
CA GLN A 82 -0.71 4.22 9.37
C GLN A 82 -0.17 4.97 8.15
N VAL A 83 1.16 5.18 8.10
CA VAL A 83 1.81 5.84 6.95
C VAL A 83 1.58 5.06 5.66
N VAL A 84 1.74 3.74 5.70
CA VAL A 84 1.48 2.86 4.56
C VAL A 84 0.01 2.95 4.13
N TYR A 85 -0.92 2.84 5.08
CA TYR A 85 -2.35 2.97 4.81
C TYR A 85 -2.69 4.32 4.16
N HIS A 86 -2.16 5.43 4.69
CA HIS A 86 -2.41 6.76 4.12
C HIS A 86 -1.86 6.90 2.70
N ALA A 87 -0.66 6.39 2.42
CA ALA A 87 -0.10 6.39 1.08
C ALA A 87 -0.98 5.58 0.09
N LEU A 88 -1.40 4.38 0.49
CA LEU A 88 -2.29 3.54 -0.32
C LEU A 88 -3.66 4.20 -0.53
N PHE A 89 -4.24 4.76 0.52
CA PHE A 89 -5.54 5.44 0.48
C PHE A 89 -5.52 6.62 -0.51
N ASN A 90 -4.42 7.39 -0.55
CA ASN A 90 -4.27 8.49 -1.50
C ASN A 90 -4.30 8.00 -2.97
N HIS A 91 -3.83 6.78 -3.25
CA HIS A 91 -3.87 6.23 -4.61
C HIS A 91 -5.27 5.80 -5.06
N LEU A 92 -6.23 5.61 -4.16
CA LEU A 92 -7.62 5.29 -4.53
C LEU A 92 -8.33 6.44 -5.26
N TYR A 93 -7.80 7.67 -5.18
CA TYR A 93 -8.27 8.82 -5.95
C TYR A 93 -7.73 8.85 -7.39
N SER A 94 -6.87 7.91 -7.77
CA SER A 94 -6.36 7.81 -9.14
C SER A 94 -7.42 7.30 -10.11
N ARG A 95 -7.35 7.76 -11.36
CA ARG A 95 -8.15 7.22 -12.49
C ARG A 95 -7.47 6.05 -13.20
N GLU A 96 -6.28 5.67 -12.76
CA GLU A 96 -5.50 4.61 -13.38
C GLU A 96 -5.95 3.24 -12.88
N ALA A 97 -6.75 2.55 -13.70
CA ALA A 97 -7.35 1.26 -13.35
C ALA A 97 -6.34 0.25 -12.82
N GLN A 98 -5.18 0.11 -13.47
CA GLN A 98 -4.15 -0.83 -13.03
C GLN A 98 -3.57 -0.48 -11.66
N LEU A 99 -3.38 0.80 -11.38
CA LEU A 99 -2.91 1.26 -10.08
C LEU A 99 -3.96 0.99 -9.00
N VAL A 100 -5.21 1.37 -9.23
CA VAL A 100 -6.32 1.16 -8.29
C VAL A 100 -6.48 -0.32 -7.96
N GLN A 101 -6.35 -1.21 -8.95
CA GLN A 101 -6.42 -2.65 -8.72
C GLN A 101 -5.36 -3.15 -7.74
N VAL A 102 -4.08 -2.79 -7.94
CA VAL A 102 -2.99 -3.24 -7.06
C VAL A 102 -3.13 -2.60 -5.67
N VAL A 103 -3.55 -1.34 -5.60
CA VAL A 103 -3.79 -0.62 -4.34
C VAL A 103 -4.89 -1.28 -3.52
N LEU A 104 -6.01 -1.68 -4.15
CA LEU A 104 -7.11 -2.32 -3.45
C LEU A 104 -6.72 -3.67 -2.84
N LEU A 105 -5.96 -4.48 -3.56
CA LEU A 105 -5.40 -5.72 -3.01
C LEU A 105 -4.51 -5.43 -1.80
N CYS A 106 -3.66 -4.41 -1.91
CA CYS A 106 -2.76 -4.00 -0.83
C CYS A 106 -3.49 -3.47 0.40
N ILE A 107 -4.56 -2.68 0.20
CA ILE A 107 -5.39 -2.17 1.30
C ILE A 107 -6.11 -3.30 2.01
N LEU A 108 -6.66 -4.26 1.27
CA LEU A 108 -7.30 -5.42 1.88
C LEU A 108 -6.33 -6.11 2.86
N ASP A 109 -5.06 -6.28 2.50
CA ASP A 109 -4.10 -6.93 3.38
C ASP A 109 -3.60 -6.08 4.55
N VAL A 110 -3.58 -4.74 4.40
CA VAL A 110 -3.16 -3.85 5.49
C VAL A 110 -4.24 -3.65 6.55
N LEU A 111 -5.52 -3.71 6.17
CA LEU A 111 -6.66 -3.46 7.07
C LEU A 111 -6.65 -4.36 8.32
N PRO A 112 -6.46 -5.69 8.24
CA PRO A 112 -6.37 -6.54 9.43
C PRO A 112 -5.21 -6.17 10.35
N VAL A 113 -4.10 -5.65 9.81
CA VAL A 113 -2.95 -5.21 10.62
C VAL A 113 -3.28 -3.91 11.34
N LEU A 114 -4.01 -3.02 10.66
CA LEU A 114 -4.44 -1.72 11.19
C LEU A 114 -5.48 -1.87 12.30
N GLU A 115 -6.42 -2.80 12.14
CA GLU A 115 -7.57 -3.00 13.03
C GLU A 115 -7.27 -3.93 14.22
N ARG A 116 -6.17 -4.70 14.18
CA ARG A 116 -5.69 -5.53 15.30
C ARG A 116 -5.03 -4.75 16.44
N ALA A 117 -4.95 -3.42 16.35
CA ALA A 117 -4.50 -2.60 17.47
C ALA A 117 -5.52 -2.71 18.62
N PRO A 118 -5.11 -3.08 19.85
CA PRO A 118 -6.05 -3.35 20.94
C PRO A 118 -6.77 -2.07 21.35
N GLU A 119 -8.02 -1.92 20.93
CA GLU A 119 -8.96 -0.94 21.46
C GLU A 119 -9.26 -1.32 22.92
N LEU A 120 -8.52 -0.72 23.86
CA LEU A 120 -8.69 -0.86 25.32
C LEU A 120 -10.00 -0.24 25.87
N SER A 121 -11.04 -0.04 25.05
CA SER A 121 -12.28 0.58 25.51
C SER A 121 -13.50 0.14 24.71
N PRO A 122 -14.64 -0.18 25.36
CA PRO A 122 -15.92 -0.44 24.69
C PRO A 122 -16.47 0.89 24.18
N LYS A 123 -16.04 1.32 23.00
CA LYS A 123 -16.57 2.51 22.33
C LYS A 123 -17.71 2.12 21.38
N PRO A 124 -18.71 3.01 21.19
CA PRO A 124 -19.73 2.82 20.15
C PRO A 124 -19.05 2.61 18.81
N ARG A 125 -19.61 1.75 17.93
CA ARG A 125 -19.09 1.42 16.58
C ARG A 125 -18.59 2.69 15.88
N ARG A 126 -17.28 2.94 15.97
CA ARG A 126 -16.61 4.03 15.26
C ARG A 126 -16.39 3.56 13.83
N VAL A 127 -16.57 4.46 12.87
CA VAL A 127 -16.24 4.24 11.47
C VAL A 127 -14.80 3.72 11.40
N THR A 128 -14.65 2.46 11.00
CA THR A 128 -13.36 1.78 10.85
C THR A 128 -12.62 2.30 9.62
N SER A 129 -11.33 1.99 9.51
CA SER A 129 -10.58 2.29 8.28
C SER A 129 -11.17 1.54 7.08
N SER A 130 -11.67 0.32 7.29
CA SER A 130 -12.43 -0.43 6.28
C SER A 130 -13.67 0.34 5.82
N ASP A 131 -14.46 0.88 6.76
CA ASP A 131 -15.67 1.65 6.43
C ASP A 131 -15.36 2.88 5.58
N LYS A 132 -14.23 3.56 5.85
CA LYS A 132 -13.80 4.72 5.03
C LYS A 132 -13.42 4.33 3.61
N VAL A 133 -12.72 3.21 3.44
CA VAL A 133 -12.36 2.68 2.12
C VAL A 133 -13.62 2.26 1.37
N LEU A 134 -14.53 1.55 2.03
CA LEU A 134 -15.80 1.13 1.44
C LEU A 134 -16.65 2.33 1.01
N GLN A 135 -16.78 3.34 1.88
CA GLN A 135 -17.49 4.57 1.56
C GLN A 135 -16.89 5.25 0.32
N LEU A 136 -15.56 5.37 0.26
CA LEU A 136 -14.88 5.97 -0.89
C LEU A 136 -15.13 5.19 -2.19
N LEU A 137 -15.05 3.85 -2.12
CA LEU A 137 -15.30 2.97 -3.26
C LEU A 137 -16.72 3.09 -3.80
N LEU A 138 -17.71 3.14 -2.92
CA LEU A 138 -19.11 3.32 -3.30
C LEU A 138 -19.33 4.68 -3.97
N THR A 139 -18.77 5.76 -3.40
CA THR A 139 -18.83 7.10 -3.99
C THR A 139 -18.16 7.16 -5.36
N HIS A 140 -16.98 6.55 -5.52
CA HIS A 140 -16.31 6.51 -6.83
C HIS A 140 -17.10 5.68 -7.84
N MET A 141 -17.68 4.54 -7.41
CA MET A 141 -18.48 3.68 -8.28
C MET A 141 -19.73 4.38 -8.81
N GLU A 142 -20.37 5.23 -8.01
CA GLU A 142 -21.60 5.96 -8.39
C GLU A 142 -21.38 6.86 -9.62
N ALA A 143 -20.27 7.58 -9.66
CA ALA A 143 -19.94 8.52 -10.74
C ALA A 143 -19.03 7.94 -11.83
N GLU A 144 -18.63 6.67 -11.74
CA GLU A 144 -17.63 6.08 -12.65
C GLU A 144 -18.25 5.69 -14.00
N SER A 145 -17.66 6.20 -15.09
CA SER A 145 -18.07 5.87 -16.46
C SER A 145 -17.11 4.90 -17.14
N GLN A 146 -15.88 4.76 -16.63
CA GLN A 146 -14.88 3.88 -17.19
C GLN A 146 -15.14 2.42 -16.78
N LEU A 147 -15.43 1.56 -17.76
CA LEU A 147 -15.77 0.15 -17.53
C LEU A 147 -14.66 -0.65 -16.83
N SER A 148 -13.39 -0.31 -17.05
CA SER A 148 -12.26 -0.96 -16.38
C SER A 148 -12.27 -0.71 -14.87
N LEU A 149 -12.46 0.53 -14.43
CA LEU A 149 -12.56 0.89 -13.02
C LEU A 149 -13.80 0.29 -12.36
N ARG A 150 -14.97 0.38 -13.02
CA ARG A 150 -16.20 -0.25 -12.51
C ARG A 150 -16.02 -1.74 -12.26
N ARG A 151 -15.37 -2.45 -13.19
CA ARG A 151 -15.06 -3.88 -13.05
C ARG A 151 -14.16 -4.16 -11.86
N ILE A 152 -13.14 -3.32 -11.62
CA ILE A 152 -12.22 -3.47 -10.49
C ILE A 152 -12.96 -3.26 -9.18
N TYR A 153 -13.71 -2.17 -9.05
CA TYR A 153 -14.49 -1.87 -7.84
C TYR A 153 -15.49 -2.99 -7.54
N ALA A 154 -16.27 -3.42 -8.54
CA ALA A 154 -17.23 -4.51 -8.38
C ALA A 154 -16.59 -5.83 -7.95
N LYS A 155 -15.39 -6.15 -8.47
CA LYS A 155 -14.64 -7.35 -8.05
C LYS A 155 -14.10 -7.26 -6.63
N SER A 156 -13.75 -6.05 -6.16
CA SER A 156 -13.24 -5.85 -4.81
C SER A 156 -14.33 -5.81 -3.74
N LEU A 157 -15.56 -5.43 -4.08
CA LEU A 157 -16.67 -5.26 -3.13
C LEU A 157 -16.94 -6.50 -2.25
N PRO A 158 -17.03 -7.73 -2.78
CA PRO A 158 -17.27 -8.92 -1.95
C PRO A 158 -16.23 -9.06 -0.83
N ALA A 159 -14.96 -8.73 -1.10
CA ALA A 159 -13.89 -8.82 -0.12
C ALA A 159 -14.03 -7.82 1.04
N PHE A 160 -14.82 -6.75 0.90
CA PHE A 160 -15.15 -5.84 1.99
C PHE A 160 -16.43 -6.24 2.74
N VAL A 161 -17.35 -6.95 2.08
CA VAL A 161 -18.66 -7.36 2.65
C VAL A 161 -18.57 -8.69 3.40
N GLU A 162 -17.76 -9.63 2.92
CA GLU A 162 -17.60 -10.98 3.49
C GLU A 162 -16.61 -11.04 4.66
N ARG A 163 -16.07 -9.89 5.10
CA ARG A 163 -15.07 -9.78 6.17
C ARG A 163 -15.65 -9.76 7.57
#